data_AF-A0AA87M0L1-F1
#
_entry.id   AF-A0AA87M0L1-F1
#
_cell.length_a   1.000
_cell.length_b   1.000
_cell.length_c   1.000
_cell.angle_alpha   90.00
_cell.angle_beta   90.00
_cell.angle_gamma   90.00
#
_symmetry.space_group_name_H-M   'P 1'
#
loop_
_entity.id
_entity.type
_entity.pdbx_description
1 polymer ?
#
loop_
_entity_poly.entity_id
_entity_poly.type
_entity_poly.pdbx_seq_one_letter_code
_entity_poly.pdbx_strand_id
1 'polypeptide(L)'
;MTAGTTQISWRDWLLSDRPQSRRQARLGRAYVTWRQFSANHLAVVGLLIILALALIAALADVIAPHSPVIGDLTNAYLKPPGTPGYLLGTDDLGRDILSRLIYGSRWTLYIVVLVAIISAPIGLIIGMVAGYLGGWVDTALMRITDIFLAFPKLVLALAFAGALGAGIENAIIAIAITSWPPYARLARAETMTVRRSDYIAAVQLMGASPLRIIFRHVMPLCISSLIVRVTLDMAGVILTAAGLGFLGLGAQPPLPEWGVMIASGFKYYLDQWWVAAMPGIAILIVSLGFNLLGDGLRDALDPKESGQ
;
A
#
# COMPACT_ATOMS: atom_id res chain seq x y z
N MET A 1 -18.89 -25.28 -50.88
CA MET A 1 -18.88 -25.31 -49.42
C MET A 1 -17.64 -24.57 -48.93
N THR A 2 -17.71 -23.24 -48.82
CA THR A 2 -16.62 -22.42 -48.28
C THR A 2 -16.81 -22.32 -46.78
N ALA A 3 -15.98 -23.03 -46.01
CA ALA A 3 -15.91 -22.89 -44.57
C ALA A 3 -15.44 -21.47 -44.25
N GLY A 4 -16.39 -20.61 -43.86
CA GLY A 4 -16.07 -19.27 -43.36
C GLY A 4 -15.33 -19.42 -42.04
N THR A 5 -14.05 -19.07 -42.03
CA THR A 5 -13.28 -18.85 -40.82
C THR A 5 -13.87 -17.64 -40.10
N THR A 6 -14.84 -17.87 -39.22
CA THR A 6 -15.31 -16.85 -38.27
C THR A 6 -14.11 -16.36 -37.47
N GLN A 7 -13.66 -15.13 -37.76
CA GLN A 7 -12.66 -14.45 -36.96
C GLN A 7 -13.23 -14.26 -35.57
N ILE A 8 -12.81 -15.11 -34.64
CA ILE A 8 -13.16 -14.97 -33.22
C ILE A 8 -12.56 -13.64 -32.75
N SER A 9 -13.42 -12.71 -32.30
CA SER A 9 -12.96 -11.45 -31.72
C SER A 9 -12.14 -11.74 -30.47
N TRP A 10 -11.11 -10.93 -30.21
CA TRP A 10 -10.32 -11.03 -28.97
C TRP A 10 -11.19 -11.01 -27.71
N ARG A 11 -12.34 -10.30 -27.75
CA ARG A 11 -13.32 -10.29 -26.65
C ARG A 11 -14.00 -11.65 -26.47
N ASP A 12 -14.44 -12.26 -27.57
CA ASP A 12 -15.10 -13.57 -27.56
C ASP A 12 -14.13 -14.69 -27.14
N TRP A 13 -12.85 -14.55 -27.49
CA TRP A 13 -11.80 -15.46 -27.03
C TRP A 13 -11.53 -15.32 -25.52
N LEU A 14 -11.59 -14.11 -24.96
CA LEU A 14 -11.36 -13.86 -23.53
C LEU A 14 -12.57 -14.22 -22.66
N LEU A 15 -13.78 -14.06 -23.18
CA LEU A 15 -15.05 -14.34 -22.49
C LEU A 15 -15.60 -15.74 -22.75
N SER A 16 -14.79 -16.67 -23.27
CA SER A 16 -15.29 -18.01 -23.59
C SER A 16 -15.61 -18.81 -22.33
N ASP A 17 -16.82 -19.39 -22.27
CA ASP A 17 -17.28 -20.24 -21.15
C ASP A 17 -16.45 -21.53 -20.98
N ARG A 18 -15.68 -21.89 -22.02
CA ARG A 18 -14.79 -23.05 -22.06
C ARG A 18 -13.39 -22.62 -22.48
N PRO A 19 -12.56 -22.10 -21.54
CA PRO A 19 -11.19 -21.72 -21.87
C PRO A 19 -10.39 -22.97 -22.27
N GLN A 20 -9.74 -22.91 -23.43
CA GLN A 20 -8.97 -24.03 -24.00
C GLN A 20 -7.57 -24.15 -23.37
N SER A 21 -7.10 -23.11 -22.67
CA SER A 21 -5.80 -23.12 -21.97
C SER A 21 -5.86 -22.42 -20.62
N ARG A 22 -4.95 -22.81 -19.70
CA ARG A 22 -4.78 -22.13 -18.41
C ARG A 22 -4.43 -20.64 -18.56
N ARG A 23 -3.73 -20.26 -19.64
CA ARG A 23 -3.38 -18.87 -19.94
C ARG A 23 -4.63 -18.08 -20.35
N GLN A 24 -5.47 -18.63 -21.22
CA GLN A 24 -6.74 -18.03 -21.62
C GLN A 24 -7.66 -17.81 -20.41
N ALA A 25 -7.80 -18.80 -19.52
CA ALA A 25 -8.60 -18.67 -18.30
C ALA A 25 -8.08 -17.60 -17.31
N ARG A 26 -6.77 -17.33 -17.31
CA ARG A 26 -6.18 -16.25 -16.49
C ARG A 26 -6.40 -14.89 -17.14
N LEU A 27 -6.19 -14.78 -18.45
CA LEU A 27 -6.40 -13.54 -19.20
C LEU A 27 -7.87 -13.13 -19.24
N GLY A 28 -8.79 -14.08 -19.40
CA GLY A 28 -10.24 -13.82 -19.35
C GLY A 28 -10.67 -13.26 -17.99
N ARG A 29 -10.24 -13.89 -16.88
CA ARG A 29 -10.51 -13.38 -15.53
C ARG A 29 -9.90 -11.99 -15.30
N ALA A 30 -8.65 -11.79 -15.69
CA ALA A 30 -8.00 -10.48 -15.59
C ALA A 30 -8.75 -9.41 -16.40
N TYR A 31 -9.27 -9.76 -17.58
CA TYR A 31 -10.07 -8.86 -18.40
C TYR A 31 -11.41 -8.49 -17.74
N VAL A 32 -12.11 -9.47 -17.16
CA VAL A 32 -13.38 -9.21 -16.43
C VAL A 32 -13.14 -8.32 -15.21
N THR A 33 -12.15 -8.66 -14.38
CA THR A 33 -11.74 -7.83 -13.22
C THR A 33 -11.33 -6.43 -13.66
N TRP A 34 -10.53 -6.30 -14.73
CA TRP A 34 -10.16 -4.98 -15.26
C TRP A 34 -11.37 -4.20 -15.76
N ARG A 35 -12.32 -4.86 -16.43
CA ARG A 35 -13.53 -4.22 -16.92
C ARG A 35 -14.38 -3.68 -15.76
N GLN A 36 -14.59 -4.48 -14.71
CA GLN A 36 -15.29 -4.06 -13.48
C GLN A 36 -14.55 -2.91 -12.80
N PHE A 37 -13.24 -3.03 -12.62
CA PHE A 37 -12.38 -1.97 -12.06
C PHE A 37 -12.48 -0.67 -12.86
N SER A 38 -12.37 -0.74 -14.18
CA SER A 38 -12.38 0.43 -15.07
C SER A 38 -13.76 1.09 -15.18
N ALA A 39 -14.83 0.38 -14.85
CA ALA A 39 -16.18 0.94 -14.77
C ALA A 39 -16.33 1.87 -13.55
N ASN A 40 -15.55 1.64 -12.48
CA ASN A 40 -15.50 2.52 -11.33
C ASN A 40 -14.56 3.70 -11.60
N HIS A 41 -15.12 4.87 -11.94
CA HIS A 41 -14.33 6.07 -12.24
C HIS A 41 -13.41 6.49 -11.07
N LEU A 42 -13.87 6.30 -9.82
CA LEU A 42 -13.08 6.64 -8.64
C LEU A 42 -11.86 5.71 -8.50
N ALA A 43 -12.04 4.42 -8.79
CA ALA A 43 -10.94 3.45 -8.83
C ALA A 43 -9.87 3.83 -9.86
N VAL A 44 -10.29 4.26 -11.04
CA VAL A 44 -9.38 4.73 -12.10
C VAL A 44 -8.63 5.99 -11.68
N VAL A 45 -9.31 6.95 -11.03
CA VAL A 45 -8.64 8.14 -10.46
C VAL A 45 -7.59 7.74 -9.42
N GLY A 46 -7.92 6.82 -8.52
CA GLY A 46 -6.97 6.28 -7.55
C GLY A 46 -5.73 5.65 -8.21
N LEU A 47 -5.95 4.81 -9.22
CA LEU A 47 -4.89 4.21 -10.02
C LEU A 47 -4.01 5.27 -10.68
N LEU A 48 -4.60 6.28 -11.29
CA LEU A 48 -3.87 7.38 -11.95
C LEU A 48 -3.02 8.17 -10.96
N ILE A 49 -3.52 8.44 -9.75
CA ILE A 49 -2.74 9.12 -8.69
C ILE A 49 -1.51 8.29 -8.33
N ILE A 50 -1.67 6.99 -8.09
CA ILE A 50 -0.55 6.11 -7.70
C ILE A 50 0.45 5.94 -8.84
N LEU A 51 -0.02 5.82 -10.09
CA LEU A 51 0.85 5.77 -11.27
C LEU A 51 1.61 7.09 -11.47
N ALA A 52 0.94 8.24 -11.29
CA ALA A 52 1.58 9.54 -11.35
C ALA A 52 2.65 9.68 -10.25
N LEU A 53 2.35 9.25 -9.02
CA LEU A 53 3.33 9.24 -7.93
C LEU A 53 4.55 8.38 -8.27
N ALA A 54 4.33 7.16 -8.79
CA ALA A 54 5.41 6.27 -9.20
C ALA A 54 6.25 6.86 -10.33
N LEU A 55 5.62 7.54 -11.29
CA LEU A 55 6.30 8.22 -12.39
C LEU A 55 7.12 9.42 -11.90
N ILE A 56 6.55 10.26 -11.02
CA ILE A 56 7.25 11.39 -10.38
C ILE A 56 8.46 10.88 -9.59
N ALA A 57 8.28 9.80 -8.83
CA ALA A 57 9.37 9.18 -8.08
C ALA A 57 10.46 8.65 -9.00
N ALA A 58 10.10 7.93 -10.07
CA ALA A 58 11.07 7.38 -11.01
C ALA A 58 11.87 8.50 -11.71
N LEU A 59 11.18 9.53 -12.18
CA LEU A 59 11.76 10.64 -12.96
C LEU A 59 12.30 11.78 -12.09
N ALA A 60 12.36 11.64 -10.77
CA ALA A 60 12.73 12.73 -9.85
C ALA A 60 14.04 13.42 -10.20
N ASP A 61 15.07 12.68 -10.63
CA ASP A 61 16.38 13.26 -11.00
C ASP A 61 16.32 14.12 -12.28
N VAL A 62 15.26 13.99 -13.09
CA VAL A 62 15.07 14.72 -14.34
C VAL A 62 14.08 15.87 -14.17
N ILE A 63 13.02 15.69 -13.38
CA ILE A 63 11.93 16.66 -13.26
C ILE A 63 12.11 17.65 -12.09
N ALA A 64 12.99 17.35 -11.13
CA ALA A 64 13.26 18.26 -10.01
C ALA A 64 14.00 19.52 -10.50
N PRO A 65 13.45 20.73 -10.31
CA PRO A 65 14.10 21.95 -10.80
C PRO A 65 15.42 22.29 -10.10
N HIS A 66 15.58 21.88 -8.84
CA HIS A 66 16.72 22.21 -7.98
C HIS A 66 17.18 21.00 -7.16
N SER A 67 18.30 21.14 -6.46
CA SER A 67 18.73 20.14 -5.49
C SER A 67 17.70 20.02 -4.35
N PRO A 68 17.26 18.80 -3.98
CA PRO A 68 16.37 18.60 -2.84
C PRO A 68 17.09 18.77 -1.49
N VAL A 69 18.43 18.78 -1.49
CA VAL A 69 19.26 18.74 -0.27
C VAL A 69 20.03 20.03 -0.07
N ILE A 70 20.61 20.59 -1.13
CA ILE A 70 21.42 21.80 -1.07
C ILE A 70 20.48 23.01 -1.14
N GLY A 71 20.55 23.87 -0.13
CA GLY A 71 19.76 25.11 -0.05
C GLY A 71 20.63 26.36 -0.19
N ASP A 72 19.97 27.49 -0.45
CA ASP A 72 20.60 28.82 -0.50
C ASP A 72 19.93 29.76 0.51
N LEU A 73 20.55 29.89 1.69
CA LEU A 73 20.06 30.78 2.76
C LEU A 73 20.18 32.26 2.40
N THR A 74 21.13 32.63 1.54
CA THR A 74 21.37 34.04 1.21
C THR A 74 20.32 34.55 0.24
N ASN A 75 20.01 33.77 -0.79
CA ASN A 75 19.13 34.22 -1.86
C ASN A 75 17.77 33.54 -1.84
N ALA A 76 17.52 32.53 -1.01
CA ALA A 76 16.32 31.72 -1.10
C ALA A 76 15.71 31.35 0.26
N TYR A 77 16.03 32.04 1.34
CA TYR A 77 15.42 31.80 2.66
C TYR A 77 13.91 32.12 2.67
N LEU A 78 13.07 31.12 2.99
CA LEU A 78 11.62 31.25 3.22
C LEU A 78 10.89 32.12 2.17
N LYS A 79 11.11 31.82 0.89
CA LYS A 79 10.45 32.53 -0.20
C LYS A 79 9.05 31.97 -0.45
N PRO A 80 8.06 32.84 -0.70
CA PRO A 80 6.69 32.41 -0.96
C PRO A 80 6.55 31.65 -2.28
N PRO A 81 5.49 30.84 -2.43
CA PRO A 81 5.10 30.23 -3.69
C PRO A 81 4.97 31.26 -4.80
N GLY A 82 5.35 30.89 -6.02
CA GLY A 82 5.33 31.78 -7.19
C GLY A 82 6.55 32.69 -7.32
N THR A 83 7.54 32.59 -6.44
CA THR A 83 8.84 33.23 -6.64
C THR A 83 9.49 32.71 -7.93
N PRO A 84 10.10 33.57 -8.77
CA PRO A 84 10.84 33.11 -9.95
C PRO A 84 11.88 32.03 -9.60
N GLY A 85 11.77 30.88 -10.25
CA GLY A 85 12.59 29.69 -9.96
C GLY A 85 12.02 28.76 -8.88
N TYR A 86 11.17 29.23 -7.97
CA TYR A 86 10.64 28.44 -6.84
C TYR A 86 9.11 28.40 -6.85
N LEU A 87 8.56 27.49 -7.66
CA LEU A 87 7.11 27.41 -7.90
C LEU A 87 6.29 27.23 -6.60
N LEU A 88 6.73 26.33 -5.72
CA LEU A 88 6.09 26.06 -4.43
C LEU A 88 6.76 26.79 -3.26
N GLY A 89 7.67 27.71 -3.54
CA GLY A 89 8.46 28.42 -2.54
C GLY A 89 9.62 27.58 -2.00
N THR A 90 10.24 28.11 -0.95
CA THR A 90 11.41 27.49 -0.31
C THR A 90 11.22 27.30 1.19
N ASP A 91 12.03 26.41 1.77
CA ASP A 91 12.01 26.11 3.20
C ASP A 91 12.97 26.97 4.04
N ASP A 92 13.06 26.63 5.32
CA ASP A 92 13.87 27.30 6.34
C ASP A 92 15.39 27.19 6.11
N LEU A 93 15.83 26.30 5.22
CA LEU A 93 17.22 26.20 4.77
C LEU A 93 17.42 26.72 3.34
N GLY A 94 16.40 27.37 2.77
CA GLY A 94 16.43 27.88 1.41
C GLY A 94 16.46 26.80 0.33
N ARG A 95 15.92 25.61 0.62
CA ARG A 95 15.78 24.51 -0.35
C ARG A 95 14.44 24.63 -1.07
N ASP A 96 14.41 24.24 -2.34
CA ASP A 96 13.18 24.24 -3.14
C ASP A 96 12.19 23.18 -2.66
N ILE A 97 10.98 23.61 -2.28
CA ILE A 97 9.95 22.70 -1.74
C ILE A 97 9.46 21.74 -2.83
N LEU A 98 9.34 22.19 -4.08
CA LEU A 98 8.88 21.33 -5.18
C LEU A 98 9.84 20.15 -5.41
N SER A 99 11.14 20.43 -5.52
CA SER A 99 12.18 19.40 -5.64
C SER A 99 12.17 18.45 -4.45
N ARG A 100 11.99 18.97 -3.23
CA ARG A 100 11.86 18.13 -2.02
C ARG A 100 10.61 17.25 -2.06
N LEU A 101 9.46 17.73 -2.53
CA LEU A 101 8.25 16.91 -2.67
C LEU A 101 8.45 15.78 -3.70
N ILE A 102 9.05 16.11 -4.85
CA ILE A 102 9.35 15.16 -5.93
C ILE A 102 10.27 14.05 -5.41
N TYR A 103 11.37 14.38 -4.75
CA TYR A 103 12.25 13.35 -4.17
C TYR A 103 11.60 12.62 -2.99
N GLY A 104 10.76 13.29 -2.20
CA GLY A 104 10.03 12.67 -1.10
C GLY A 104 9.07 11.58 -1.54
N SER A 105 8.52 11.68 -2.76
CA SER A 105 7.70 10.60 -3.34
C SER A 105 8.43 9.25 -3.39
N ARG A 106 9.75 9.24 -3.63
CA ARG A 106 10.59 8.02 -3.59
C ARG A 106 10.58 7.40 -2.19
N TRP A 107 10.79 8.23 -1.17
CA TRP A 107 10.81 7.76 0.22
C TRP A 107 9.44 7.29 0.69
N THR A 108 8.37 7.99 0.32
CA THR A 108 7.00 7.54 0.61
C THR A 108 6.71 6.18 -0.01
N LEU A 109 7.03 6.00 -1.30
CA LEU A 109 6.86 4.72 -2.00
C LEU A 109 7.72 3.61 -1.38
N TYR A 110 8.97 3.92 -1.06
CA TYR A 110 9.90 2.99 -0.42
C TYR A 110 9.33 2.47 0.93
N ILE A 111 8.82 3.37 1.77
CA ILE A 111 8.23 3.02 3.07
C ILE A 111 7.00 2.12 2.89
N VAL A 112 6.02 2.52 2.06
CA VAL A 112 4.78 1.74 1.91
C VAL A 112 5.03 0.36 1.30
N VAL A 113 5.93 0.27 0.31
CA VAL A 113 6.28 -1.01 -0.33
C VAL A 113 6.97 -1.94 0.67
N LEU A 114 7.95 -1.45 1.42
CA LEU A 114 8.65 -2.30 2.40
C LEU A 114 7.74 -2.74 3.55
N VAL A 115 6.91 -1.84 4.07
CA VAL A 115 5.93 -2.21 5.09
C VAL A 115 4.96 -3.27 4.56
N ALA A 116 4.47 -3.13 3.32
CA ALA A 116 3.58 -4.13 2.72
C ALA A 116 4.28 -5.49 2.55
N ILE A 117 5.50 -5.52 2.01
CA ILE A 117 6.27 -6.75 1.78
C ILE A 117 6.68 -7.45 3.07
N ILE A 118 6.84 -6.73 4.18
CA ILE A 118 7.18 -7.32 5.48
C ILE A 118 5.91 -7.76 6.22
N SER A 119 4.95 -6.85 6.42
CA SER A 119 3.80 -7.11 7.27
C SER A 119 2.79 -8.06 6.66
N ALA A 120 2.53 -7.97 5.35
CA ALA A 120 1.49 -8.77 4.71
C ALA A 120 1.83 -10.27 4.72
N PRO A 121 3.05 -10.71 4.37
CA PRO A 121 3.42 -12.13 4.47
C PRO A 121 3.40 -12.64 5.92
N ILE A 122 3.89 -11.86 6.88
CA ILE A 122 3.86 -12.24 8.31
C ILE A 122 2.42 -12.46 8.75
N GLY A 123 1.53 -11.50 8.46
CA GLY A 123 0.12 -11.61 8.78
C GLY A 123 -0.54 -12.79 8.10
N LEU A 124 -0.32 -12.96 6.79
CA LEU A 124 -0.86 -14.08 6.00
C LEU A 124 -0.47 -15.43 6.60
N ILE A 125 0.82 -15.63 6.89
CA ILE A 125 1.32 -16.89 7.47
C ILE A 125 0.70 -17.15 8.84
N ILE A 126 0.73 -16.16 9.75
CA ILE A 126 0.17 -16.31 11.10
C ILE A 126 -1.34 -16.61 11.03
N GLY A 127 -2.08 -15.90 10.19
CA GLY A 127 -3.52 -16.08 10.04
C GLY A 127 -3.90 -17.44 9.45
N MET A 128 -3.21 -17.87 8.39
CA MET A 128 -3.45 -19.19 7.79
C MET A 128 -3.13 -20.32 8.76
N VAL A 129 -2.02 -20.23 9.50
CA VAL A 129 -1.65 -21.25 10.49
C VAL A 129 -2.67 -21.32 11.62
N ALA A 130 -3.09 -20.16 12.15
CA ALA A 130 -4.12 -20.09 13.18
C ALA A 130 -5.46 -20.68 12.70
N GLY A 131 -5.96 -20.27 11.54
CA GLY A 131 -7.23 -20.75 11.01
C GLY A 131 -7.21 -22.23 10.59
N TYR A 132 -6.09 -22.71 10.05
CA TYR A 132 -6.00 -24.09 9.58
C TYR A 132 -5.84 -25.08 10.73
N LEU A 133 -4.98 -24.81 11.71
CA LEU A 133 -4.76 -25.73 12.84
C LEU A 133 -5.91 -25.65 13.84
N GLY A 134 -6.40 -24.46 14.17
CA GLY A 134 -7.43 -24.28 15.19
C GLY A 134 -6.93 -24.59 16.61
N GLY A 135 -7.87 -24.73 17.56
CA GLY A 135 -7.59 -25.15 18.93
C GLY A 135 -6.67 -24.18 19.70
N TRP A 136 -5.67 -24.74 20.39
CA TRP A 136 -4.76 -23.94 21.22
C TRP A 136 -3.80 -23.07 20.41
N VAL A 137 -3.36 -23.52 19.23
CA VAL A 137 -2.48 -22.73 18.34
C VAL A 137 -3.19 -21.47 17.86
N ASP A 138 -4.43 -21.62 17.43
CA ASP A 138 -5.29 -20.49 17.08
C ASP A 138 -5.42 -19.50 18.24
N THR A 139 -5.76 -20.04 19.42
CA THR A 139 -5.91 -19.23 20.63
C THR A 139 -4.62 -18.47 20.95
N ALA A 140 -3.46 -19.13 20.96
CA ALA A 140 -2.18 -18.49 21.28
C ALA A 140 -1.81 -17.39 20.27
N LEU A 141 -1.90 -17.67 18.96
CA LEU A 141 -1.57 -16.71 17.91
C LEU A 141 -2.54 -15.51 17.90
N MET A 142 -3.84 -15.76 18.12
CA MET A 142 -4.82 -14.68 18.22
C MET A 142 -4.63 -13.86 19.49
N ARG A 143 -4.23 -14.47 20.63
CA ARG A 143 -3.89 -13.70 21.83
C ARG A 143 -2.71 -12.77 21.61
N ILE A 144 -1.66 -13.22 20.92
CA ILE A 144 -0.54 -12.35 20.54
C ILE A 144 -1.05 -11.22 19.64
N THR A 145 -1.85 -11.55 18.62
CA THR A 145 -2.45 -10.56 17.71
C THR A 145 -3.29 -9.52 18.47
N ASP A 146 -4.07 -9.95 19.46
CA ASP A 146 -4.94 -9.12 20.30
C ASP A 146 -4.13 -8.15 21.17
N ILE A 147 -2.97 -8.57 21.68
CA ILE A 147 -2.06 -7.70 22.44
C ILE A 147 -1.63 -6.52 21.58
N PHE A 148 -1.21 -6.74 20.34
CA PHE A 148 -0.80 -5.66 19.45
C PHE A 148 -1.97 -4.72 19.10
N LEU A 149 -3.16 -5.28 18.88
CA LEU A 149 -4.36 -4.51 18.53
C LEU A 149 -4.95 -3.72 19.72
N ALA A 150 -4.60 -4.07 20.95
CA ALA A 150 -5.06 -3.36 22.14
C ALA A 150 -4.41 -1.97 22.28
N PHE A 151 -3.22 -1.77 21.69
CA PHE A 151 -2.54 -0.48 21.71
C PHE A 151 -2.86 0.34 20.45
N PRO A 152 -2.97 1.67 20.56
CA PRO A 152 -3.03 2.53 19.38
C PRO A 152 -1.80 2.31 18.49
N LYS A 153 -2.01 2.06 17.20
CA LYS A 153 -0.95 1.72 16.23
C LYS A 153 0.20 2.71 16.23
N LEU A 154 -0.12 4.01 16.25
CA LEU A 154 0.88 5.08 16.25
C LEU A 154 1.73 5.06 17.53
N VAL A 155 1.10 4.83 18.70
CA VAL A 155 1.81 4.79 20.00
C VAL A 155 2.79 3.62 20.03
N LEU A 156 2.36 2.46 19.54
CA LEU A 156 3.22 1.28 19.50
C LEU A 156 4.37 1.46 18.48
N ALA A 157 4.08 2.03 17.32
CA ALA A 157 5.11 2.36 16.33
C ALA A 157 6.13 3.37 16.89
N LEU A 158 5.68 4.37 17.65
CA LEU A 158 6.55 5.33 18.32
C LEU A 158 7.45 4.66 19.36
N ALA A 159 6.89 3.76 20.18
CA ALA A 159 7.65 3.03 21.18
C ALA A 159 8.75 2.16 20.56
N PHE A 160 8.44 1.42 19.48
CA PHE A 160 9.44 0.62 18.77
C PHE A 160 10.48 1.48 18.05
N ALA A 161 10.07 2.56 17.36
CA ALA A 161 11.01 3.46 16.70
C ALA A 161 11.94 4.15 17.70
N GLY A 162 11.41 4.55 18.87
CA GLY A 162 12.21 5.12 19.96
C GLY A 162 13.22 4.13 20.54
N ALA A 163 12.85 2.84 20.65
CA ALA A 163 13.75 1.79 21.11
C ALA A 163 14.83 1.42 20.07
N LEU A 164 14.50 1.43 18.78
CA LEU A 164 15.43 1.13 17.69
C LEU A 164 16.34 2.32 17.35
N GLY A 165 15.94 3.54 17.70
CA GLY A 165 16.63 4.78 17.38
C GLY A 165 16.12 5.41 16.07
N ALA A 166 16.47 6.66 15.85
CA ALA A 166 16.00 7.45 14.73
C ALA A 166 16.55 6.95 13.38
N GLY A 167 15.71 6.87 12.35
CA GLY A 167 16.11 6.49 11.00
C GLY A 167 14.96 5.93 10.17
N ILE A 168 15.03 6.06 8.84
CA ILE A 168 13.98 5.56 7.92
C ILE A 168 13.79 4.05 8.08
N GLU A 169 14.87 3.29 8.13
CA GLU A 169 14.82 1.82 8.24
C GLU A 169 14.18 1.38 9.56
N ASN A 170 14.57 2.01 10.67
CA ASN A 170 14.00 1.73 11.99
C ASN A 170 12.51 2.08 12.06
N ALA A 171 12.11 3.21 11.46
CA ALA A 171 10.70 3.58 11.34
C ALA A 171 9.91 2.56 10.51
N ILE A 172 10.46 2.07 9.40
CA ILE A 172 9.84 1.03 8.57
C ILE A 172 9.64 -0.25 9.39
N ILE A 173 10.67 -0.70 10.12
CA ILE A 173 10.60 -1.89 10.97
C ILE A 173 9.53 -1.72 12.05
N ALA A 174 9.52 -0.57 12.73
CA ALA A 174 8.53 -0.26 13.77
C ALA A 174 7.09 -0.27 13.22
N ILE A 175 6.87 0.32 12.05
CA ILE A 175 5.55 0.29 11.39
C ILE A 175 5.20 -1.12 10.95
N ALA A 176 6.16 -1.88 10.43
CA ALA A 176 5.90 -3.23 9.91
C ALA A 176 5.51 -4.22 11.02
N ILE A 177 6.20 -4.17 12.17
CA ILE A 177 5.92 -4.97 13.36
C ILE A 177 4.54 -4.66 13.96
N THR A 178 4.02 -3.46 13.73
CA THR A 178 2.72 -3.03 14.26
C THR A 178 1.57 -3.17 13.26
N SER A 179 1.86 -3.43 11.98
CA SER A 179 0.87 -3.45 10.89
C SER A 179 0.38 -4.84 10.49
N TRP A 180 1.06 -5.92 10.87
CA TRP A 180 0.67 -7.29 10.52
C TRP A 180 -0.62 -7.84 11.18
N PRO A 181 -1.06 -7.41 12.39
CA PRO A 181 -2.18 -8.07 13.10
C PRO A 181 -3.53 -8.06 12.34
N PRO A 182 -3.97 -6.97 11.70
CA PRO A 182 -5.19 -6.98 10.90
C PRO A 182 -5.15 -7.98 9.74
N TYR A 183 -3.99 -8.12 9.09
CA TYR A 183 -3.77 -9.08 8.01
C TYR A 183 -3.88 -10.53 8.51
N ALA A 184 -3.36 -10.81 9.71
CA ALA A 184 -3.51 -12.12 10.34
C ALA A 184 -4.96 -12.47 10.65
N ARG A 185 -5.75 -11.52 11.19
CA ARG A 185 -7.17 -11.75 11.45
C ARG A 185 -7.96 -12.02 10.18
N LEU A 186 -7.69 -11.27 9.11
CA LEU A 186 -8.32 -11.48 7.80
C LEU A 186 -8.01 -12.88 7.25
N ALA A 187 -6.71 -13.22 7.13
CA ALA A 187 -6.29 -14.52 6.63
C ALA A 187 -6.83 -15.68 7.47
N ARG A 188 -6.92 -15.51 8.80
CA ARG A 188 -7.55 -16.49 9.69
C ARG A 188 -9.03 -16.69 9.39
N ALA A 189 -9.79 -15.60 9.29
CA ALA A 189 -11.23 -15.65 9.07
C ALA A 189 -11.56 -16.39 7.77
N GLU A 190 -10.83 -16.08 6.70
CA GLU A 190 -11.00 -16.74 5.41
C GLU A 190 -10.54 -18.20 5.44
N THR A 191 -9.40 -18.48 6.06
CA THR A 191 -8.92 -19.87 6.21
C THR A 191 -9.94 -20.73 6.95
N MET A 192 -10.58 -20.20 8.00
CA MET A 192 -11.63 -20.91 8.74
C MET A 192 -12.85 -21.23 7.87
N THR A 193 -13.27 -20.29 7.03
CA THR A 193 -14.37 -20.49 6.07
C THR A 193 -14.03 -21.56 5.05
N VAL A 194 -12.82 -21.49 4.47
CA VAL A 194 -12.36 -22.39 3.41
C VAL A 194 -12.11 -23.80 3.94
N ARG A 195 -11.53 -23.92 5.13
CA ARG A 195 -11.27 -25.20 5.79
C ARG A 195 -12.53 -26.05 5.95
N ARG A 196 -13.69 -25.42 6.12
CA ARG A 196 -14.99 -26.10 6.30
C ARG A 196 -15.75 -26.36 4.99
N SER A 197 -15.15 -26.08 3.84
CA SER A 197 -15.79 -26.28 2.54
C SER A 197 -15.65 -27.71 2.02
N ASP A 198 -16.67 -28.18 1.28
CA ASP A 198 -16.67 -29.48 0.60
C ASP A 198 -15.49 -29.63 -0.38
N TYR A 199 -15.06 -28.51 -0.96
CA TYR A 199 -13.88 -28.44 -1.82
C TYR A 199 -12.61 -28.92 -1.09
N ILE A 200 -12.37 -28.46 0.14
CA ILE A 200 -11.21 -28.90 0.92
C ILE A 200 -11.38 -30.35 1.38
N ALA A 201 -12.60 -30.78 1.75
CA ALA A 201 -12.87 -32.16 2.09
C ALA A 201 -12.54 -33.12 0.92
N ALA A 202 -12.96 -32.78 -0.31
CA ALA A 202 -12.61 -33.54 -1.50
C ALA A 202 -11.10 -33.59 -1.75
N VAL A 203 -10.39 -32.47 -1.56
CA VAL A 203 -8.93 -32.41 -1.70
C VAL A 203 -8.21 -33.28 -0.66
N GLN A 204 -8.72 -33.35 0.57
CA GLN A 204 -8.21 -34.24 1.62
C GLN A 204 -8.43 -35.72 1.26
N LEU A 205 -9.61 -36.08 0.74
CA LEU A 205 -9.92 -37.45 0.28
C LEU A 205 -8.99 -37.90 -0.86
N MET A 206 -8.50 -36.96 -1.68
CA MET A 206 -7.48 -37.22 -2.70
C MET A 206 -6.05 -37.37 -2.14
N GLY A 207 -5.87 -37.36 -0.81
CA GLY A 207 -4.57 -37.58 -0.16
C GLY A 207 -3.67 -36.34 -0.10
N ALA A 208 -4.22 -35.14 -0.21
CA ALA A 208 -3.43 -33.91 -0.06
C ALA A 208 -2.97 -33.70 1.39
N SER A 209 -1.68 -33.44 1.59
CA SER A 209 -1.14 -33.10 2.92
C SER A 209 -1.63 -31.72 3.38
N PRO A 210 -1.69 -31.45 4.71
CA PRO A 210 -2.06 -30.16 5.26
C PRO A 210 -1.31 -28.96 4.66
N LEU A 211 0.01 -29.09 4.49
CA LEU A 211 0.83 -28.04 3.88
C LEU A 211 0.45 -27.80 2.42
N ARG A 212 0.14 -28.87 1.66
CA ARG A 212 -0.33 -28.74 0.28
C ARG A 212 -1.67 -28.00 0.24
N ILE A 213 -2.58 -28.29 1.17
CA ILE A 213 -3.87 -27.61 1.27
C ILE A 213 -3.68 -26.12 1.54
N ILE A 214 -2.88 -25.76 2.55
CA ILE A 214 -2.62 -24.36 2.91
C ILE A 214 -2.01 -23.60 1.73
N PHE A 215 -0.86 -24.03 1.22
CA PHE A 215 -0.13 -23.23 0.23
C PHE A 215 -0.74 -23.24 -1.18
N ARG A 216 -1.44 -24.33 -1.57
CA ARG A 216 -1.94 -24.48 -2.94
C ARG A 216 -3.42 -24.18 -3.09
N HIS A 217 -4.20 -24.28 -2.02
CA HIS A 217 -5.65 -24.12 -2.08
C HIS A 217 -6.16 -22.94 -1.24
N VAL A 218 -5.63 -22.74 -0.03
CA VAL A 218 -6.06 -21.65 0.86
C VAL A 218 -5.33 -20.33 0.55
N MET A 219 -4.00 -20.35 0.49
CA MET A 219 -3.18 -19.15 0.32
C MET A 219 -3.54 -18.33 -0.93
N PRO A 220 -3.76 -18.92 -2.12
CA PRO A 220 -4.14 -18.15 -3.30
C PRO A 220 -5.48 -17.41 -3.15
N LEU A 221 -6.40 -17.96 -2.33
CA LEU A 221 -7.69 -17.32 -2.07
C LEU A 221 -7.52 -16.13 -1.12
N CYS A 222 -6.70 -16.30 -0.07
CA CYS A 222 -6.42 -15.24 0.88
C CYS A 222 -5.55 -14.10 0.33
N ILE A 223 -4.73 -14.37 -0.68
CA ILE A 223 -3.93 -13.31 -1.34
C ILE A 223 -4.82 -12.24 -1.98
N SER A 224 -5.96 -12.62 -2.56
CA SER A 224 -6.85 -11.67 -3.23
C SER A 224 -7.40 -10.61 -2.28
N SER A 225 -7.97 -11.05 -1.16
CA SER A 225 -8.50 -10.18 -0.11
C SER A 225 -7.40 -9.44 0.65
N LEU A 226 -6.25 -10.08 0.84
CA LEU A 226 -5.10 -9.47 1.48
C LEU A 226 -4.56 -8.31 0.65
N ILE A 227 -4.45 -8.42 -0.68
CA ILE A 227 -4.00 -7.33 -1.54
C ILE A 227 -4.90 -6.10 -1.36
N VAL A 228 -6.22 -6.31 -1.43
CA VAL A 228 -7.22 -5.25 -1.21
C VAL A 228 -7.02 -4.59 0.15
N ARG A 229 -6.89 -5.40 1.20
CA ARG A 229 -6.72 -4.92 2.56
C ARG A 229 -5.42 -4.14 2.75
N VAL A 230 -4.31 -4.63 2.20
CA VAL A 230 -3.00 -3.97 2.23
C VAL A 230 -3.10 -2.62 1.54
N THR A 231 -3.71 -2.55 0.35
CA THR A 231 -3.87 -1.29 -0.39
C THR A 231 -4.63 -0.23 0.43
N LEU A 232 -5.73 -0.60 1.07
CA LEU A 232 -6.49 0.29 1.95
C LEU A 232 -5.69 0.74 3.19
N ASP A 233 -4.88 -0.16 3.76
CA ASP A 233 -4.08 0.17 4.95
C ASP A 233 -2.86 1.07 4.62
N MET A 234 -2.48 1.24 3.33
CA MET A 234 -1.33 2.08 2.93
C MET A 234 -1.49 3.54 3.32
N ALA A 235 -2.70 4.10 3.24
CA ALA A 235 -2.96 5.47 3.69
C ALA A 235 -2.58 5.65 5.17
N GLY A 236 -2.94 4.69 6.02
CA GLY A 236 -2.59 4.69 7.44
C GLY A 236 -1.08 4.47 7.69
N VAL A 237 -0.41 3.69 6.85
CA VAL A 237 1.05 3.52 6.88
C VAL A 237 1.76 4.82 6.56
N ILE A 238 1.34 5.53 5.50
CA ILE A 238 1.91 6.84 5.13
C ILE A 238 1.73 7.84 6.27
N LEU A 239 0.52 7.92 6.84
CA LEU A 239 0.25 8.85 7.93
C LEU A 239 1.09 8.54 9.18
N THR A 240 1.27 7.26 9.48
CA THR A 240 2.12 6.82 10.61
C THR A 240 3.58 7.17 10.34
N ALA A 241 4.08 6.91 9.14
CA ALA A 241 5.45 7.24 8.74
C ALA A 241 5.72 8.75 8.80
N ALA A 242 4.79 9.55 8.27
CA ALA A 242 4.86 11.00 8.36
C ALA A 242 4.80 11.49 9.82
N GLY A 243 3.99 10.86 10.66
CA GLY A 243 3.93 11.15 12.10
C GLY A 243 5.25 10.83 12.82
N LEU A 244 5.89 9.70 12.52
CA LEU A 244 7.21 9.36 13.07
C LEU A 244 8.31 10.32 12.56
N GLY A 245 8.28 10.67 11.28
CA GLY A 245 9.17 11.68 10.69
C GLY A 245 8.98 13.05 11.35
N PHE A 246 7.73 13.44 11.58
CA PHE A 246 7.39 14.68 12.27
C PHE A 246 7.94 14.71 13.71
N LEU A 247 7.89 13.58 14.41
CA LEU A 247 8.42 13.42 15.78
C LEU A 247 9.93 13.17 15.82
N GLY A 248 10.64 13.21 14.69
CA GLY A 248 12.09 13.06 14.61
C GLY A 248 12.61 11.62 14.70
N LEU A 249 11.72 10.63 14.73
CA LEU A 249 12.09 9.20 14.76
C LEU A 249 12.16 8.56 13.35
N GLY A 250 11.71 9.27 12.33
CA GLY A 250 11.77 8.84 10.93
C GLY A 250 13.06 9.22 10.22
N ALA A 251 12.93 9.71 8.99
CA ALA A 251 14.05 10.20 8.21
C ALA A 251 14.83 11.30 8.94
N GLN A 252 16.15 11.29 8.76
CA GLN A 252 17.01 12.33 9.32
C GLN A 252 17.39 13.34 8.24
N PRO A 253 17.45 14.64 8.55
CA PRO A 253 18.00 15.64 7.63
C PRO A 253 19.38 15.21 7.11
N PRO A 254 19.69 15.44 5.83
CA PRO A 254 18.99 16.34 4.90
C PRO A 254 17.89 15.69 4.05
N LEU A 255 17.53 14.43 4.30
CA LEU A 255 16.62 13.67 3.45
C LEU A 255 15.26 14.38 3.27
N PRO A 256 14.74 14.45 2.03
CA PRO A 256 13.47 15.11 1.74
C PRO A 256 12.29 14.15 2.02
N GLU A 257 12.00 13.87 3.29
CA GLU A 257 10.84 13.09 3.70
C GLU A 257 9.69 14.01 4.12
N TRP A 258 8.45 13.69 3.72
CA TRP A 258 7.31 14.59 3.85
C TRP A 258 6.94 14.89 5.31
N GLY A 259 7.01 13.92 6.22
CA GLY A 259 6.81 14.12 7.66
C GLY A 259 7.84 15.08 8.28
N VAL A 260 9.12 14.90 7.95
CA VAL A 260 10.19 15.81 8.36
C VAL A 260 9.99 17.22 7.80
N MET A 261 9.56 17.34 6.54
CA MET A 261 9.25 18.64 5.92
C MET A 261 8.12 19.35 6.67
N ILE A 262 7.08 18.64 7.09
CA ILE A 262 6.00 19.20 7.93
C ILE A 262 6.55 19.69 9.26
N ALA A 263 7.42 18.91 9.94
CA ALA A 263 8.00 19.33 11.22
C ALA A 263 8.86 20.60 11.11
N SER A 264 9.66 20.72 10.05
CA SER A 264 10.42 21.94 9.77
C SER A 264 9.48 23.14 9.54
N GLY A 265 8.43 22.97 8.72
CA GLY A 265 7.48 24.03 8.42
C GLY A 265 6.59 24.44 9.60
N PHE A 266 6.34 23.53 10.55
CA PHE A 266 5.45 23.79 11.69
C PHE A 266 5.92 24.98 12.54
N LYS A 267 7.24 25.22 12.62
CA LYS A 267 7.83 26.38 13.33
C LYS A 267 7.46 27.73 12.71
N TYR A 268 7.10 27.73 11.43
CA TYR A 268 6.84 28.93 10.63
C TYR A 268 5.38 29.00 10.16
N TYR A 269 4.48 28.18 10.71
CA TYR A 269 3.14 27.98 10.17
C TYR A 269 2.28 29.25 10.08
N LEU A 270 2.45 30.21 11.01
CA LEU A 270 1.66 31.45 11.02
C LEU A 270 1.98 32.35 9.83
N ASP A 271 3.24 32.46 9.45
CA ASP A 271 3.69 33.41 8.41
C ASP A 271 4.02 32.71 7.08
N GLN A 272 4.53 31.48 7.14
CA GLN A 272 5.10 30.72 6.01
C GLN A 272 4.41 29.34 5.90
N TRP A 273 3.07 29.35 5.91
CA TRP A 273 2.22 28.17 5.96
C TRP A 273 2.51 27.11 4.88
N TRP A 274 2.98 27.51 3.70
CA TRP A 274 3.24 26.61 2.57
C TRP A 274 4.31 25.56 2.88
N VAL A 275 5.30 25.88 3.74
CA VAL A 275 6.39 24.97 4.08
C VAL A 275 5.85 23.67 4.69
N ALA A 276 4.83 23.77 5.55
CA ALA A 276 4.15 22.62 6.13
C ALA A 276 2.96 22.13 5.29
N ALA A 277 2.22 23.04 4.65
CA ALA A 277 1.00 22.67 3.93
C ALA A 277 1.27 21.85 2.66
N MET A 278 2.33 22.18 1.90
CA MET A 278 2.65 21.49 0.65
C MET A 278 2.91 19.98 0.82
N PRO A 279 3.78 19.52 1.75
CA PRO A 279 3.92 18.09 2.03
C PRO A 279 2.65 17.47 2.61
N GLY A 280 1.86 18.22 3.39
CA GLY A 280 0.56 17.76 3.88
C GLY A 280 -0.45 17.47 2.76
N ILE A 281 -0.51 18.34 1.75
CA ILE A 281 -1.34 18.15 0.55
C ILE A 281 -0.86 16.92 -0.25
N ALA A 282 0.45 16.73 -0.39
CA ALA A 282 1.00 15.55 -1.05
C ALA A 282 0.59 14.25 -0.34
N ILE A 283 0.71 14.19 0.99
CA ILE A 283 0.24 13.05 1.80
C ILE A 283 -1.26 12.82 1.60
N LEU A 284 -2.08 13.89 1.61
CA LEU A 284 -3.52 13.79 1.43
C LEU A 284 -3.88 13.18 0.07
N ILE A 285 -3.30 13.70 -1.02
CA ILE A 285 -3.57 13.24 -2.39
C ILE A 285 -3.17 11.77 -2.54
N VAL A 286 -1.99 11.39 -2.07
CA VAL A 286 -1.52 10.01 -2.18
C VAL A 286 -2.34 9.06 -1.32
N SER A 287 -2.69 9.46 -0.09
CA SER A 287 -3.54 8.66 0.80
C SER A 287 -4.93 8.44 0.18
N LEU A 288 -5.50 9.49 -0.42
CA LEU A 288 -6.73 9.37 -1.20
C LEU A 288 -6.55 8.41 -2.37
N GLY A 289 -5.45 8.53 -3.13
CA GLY A 289 -5.13 7.63 -4.24
C GLY A 289 -5.11 6.15 -3.84
N PHE A 290 -4.47 5.81 -2.72
CA PHE A 290 -4.44 4.45 -2.19
C PHE A 290 -5.81 3.96 -1.72
N ASN A 291 -6.59 4.81 -1.04
CA ASN A 291 -7.94 4.45 -0.60
C ASN A 291 -8.86 4.17 -1.80
N LEU A 292 -8.91 5.08 -2.78
CA LEU A 292 -9.72 4.93 -3.99
C LEU A 292 -9.31 3.70 -4.81
N LEU A 293 -8.01 3.44 -4.93
CA LEU A 293 -7.49 2.24 -5.60
C LEU A 293 -7.89 0.97 -4.84
N GLY A 294 -7.80 0.98 -3.50
CA GLY A 294 -8.17 -0.14 -2.65
C GLY A 294 -9.66 -0.48 -2.73
N ASP A 295 -10.53 0.52 -2.71
CA ASP A 295 -11.98 0.33 -2.90
C ASP A 295 -12.29 -0.24 -4.29
N GLY A 296 -11.67 0.30 -5.33
CA GLY A 296 -11.82 -0.24 -6.68
C GLY A 296 -11.35 -1.68 -6.84
N LEU A 297 -10.22 -2.03 -6.21
CA LEU A 297 -9.72 -3.41 -6.18
C LEU A 297 -10.67 -4.32 -5.41
N ARG A 298 -11.28 -3.83 -4.32
CA ARG A 298 -12.27 -4.57 -3.54
C ARG A 298 -13.47 -4.93 -4.40
N ASP A 299 -14.04 -3.95 -5.09
CA ASP A 299 -15.22 -4.14 -5.93
C ASP A 299 -14.93 -5.13 -7.07
N ALA A 300 -13.80 -4.98 -7.75
CA ALA A 300 -13.42 -5.82 -8.89
C ALA A 300 -13.02 -7.26 -8.49
N LEU A 301 -12.67 -7.49 -7.22
CA LEU A 301 -12.28 -8.80 -6.70
C LEU A 301 -13.36 -9.45 -5.83
N ASP A 302 -14.49 -8.77 -5.55
CA ASP A 302 -15.62 -9.35 -4.84
C ASP A 302 -16.37 -10.34 -5.77
N PRO A 303 -16.40 -11.64 -5.47
CA PRO A 303 -17.06 -12.64 -6.32
C PRO A 303 -18.57 -12.44 -6.43
N LYS A 304 -19.21 -11.72 -5.50
CA LYS A 304 -20.67 -11.63 -5.42
C LYS A 304 -21.33 -10.82 -6.53
N GLU A 305 -20.61 -9.92 -7.19
CA GLU A 305 -21.16 -9.13 -8.30
C GLU A 305 -21.15 -9.86 -9.64
N SER A 306 -20.40 -10.96 -9.75
CA SER A 306 -20.29 -11.76 -10.98
C SER A 306 -21.42 -12.79 -11.17
N GLY A 307 -22.42 -12.79 -10.29
CA GLY A 307 -23.52 -13.78 -10.26
C GLY A 307 -24.92 -13.23 -10.53
N GLN A 308 -25.06 -12.02 -11.08
CA GLN A 308 -26.35 -11.49 -11.58
C GLN A 308 -26.30 -11.26 -13.09
#